data_AF-A0A556MWX4-F1
#
_entry.id   AF-A0A556MWX4-F1
#
_cell.length_a   1.000
_cell.length_b   1.000
_cell.length_c   1.000
_cell.angle_alpha   90.00
_cell.angle_beta   90.00
_cell.angle_gamma   90.00
#
_symmetry.space_group_name_H-M   'P 1'
#
loop_
_entity.id
_entity.type
_entity.pdbx_description
1 polymer ?
#
loop_
_entity_poly.entity_id
_entity_poly.type
_entity_poly.pdbx_seq_one_letter_code
_entity_poly.pdbx_strand_id
1 'polypeptide(L)'
;MAYFVIMEEAQHPVIGFGLEYAGQLIFCEAVMQENFYDVHFDGEWKAALAHNDDMEWSQTAGMILPQAIIDEIGFRIDINYK
;
A
#
# COMPACT_ATOMS: atom_id res chain seq x y z
N MET A 1 -7.18 -40.31 6.24
CA MET A 1 -6.61 -39.16 6.99
C MET A 1 -6.68 -37.96 6.08
N ALA A 2 -7.56 -37.01 6.37
CA ALA A 2 -7.65 -35.75 5.65
C ALA A 2 -6.90 -34.69 6.47
N TYR A 3 -5.85 -34.12 5.92
CA TYR A 3 -5.19 -32.95 6.49
C TYR A 3 -5.94 -31.73 5.96
N PHE A 4 -6.68 -31.04 6.83
CA PHE A 4 -7.11 -29.68 6.56
C PHE A 4 -5.95 -28.77 6.93
N VAL A 5 -5.32 -28.15 5.93
CA VAL A 5 -4.44 -27.01 6.15
C VAL A 5 -5.39 -25.82 6.37
N ILE A 6 -5.50 -25.35 7.61
CA ILE A 6 -6.04 -24.01 7.85
C ILE A 6 -4.93 -23.07 7.43
N MET A 7 -4.97 -22.62 6.17
CA MET A 7 -4.29 -21.39 5.79
C MET A 7 -5.08 -20.30 6.50
N GLU A 8 -4.63 -19.86 7.68
CA GLU A 8 -5.01 -18.53 8.15
C GLU A 8 -4.49 -17.56 7.08
N GLU A 9 -5.34 -17.21 6.12
CA GLU A 9 -5.12 -16.01 5.32
C GLU A 9 -5.12 -14.88 6.35
N ALA A 10 -3.92 -14.49 6.79
CA ALA A 10 -3.74 -13.26 7.53
C ALA A 10 -4.38 -12.17 6.66
N GLN A 11 -5.58 -11.75 7.04
CA GLN A 11 -6.31 -10.70 6.34
C GLN A 11 -5.61 -9.40 6.71
N HIS A 12 -4.48 -9.16 6.04
CA HIS A 12 -3.79 -7.89 6.04
C HIS A 12 -4.80 -6.83 5.61
N PRO A 13 -5.06 -5.81 6.44
CA PRO A 13 -6.05 -4.81 6.08
C PRO A 13 -5.60 -4.10 4.79
N VAL A 14 -6.57 -3.95 3.88
CA VAL A 14 -6.36 -3.33 2.57
C VAL A 14 -7.17 -2.04 2.50
N ILE A 15 -6.54 -0.96 2.06
CA ILE A 15 -7.18 0.32 1.80
C ILE A 15 -7.21 0.55 0.29
N GLY A 16 -8.41 0.61 -0.28
CA GLY A 16 -8.61 0.94 -1.70
C GLY A 16 -9.14 2.37 -1.89
N PHE A 17 -8.55 3.13 -2.80
CA PHE A 17 -9.00 4.49 -3.16
C PHE A 17 -8.64 4.87 -4.60
N GLY A 18 -9.39 5.82 -5.16
CA GLY A 18 -9.04 6.41 -6.46
C GLY A 18 -7.88 7.42 -6.31
N LEU A 19 -6.88 7.30 -7.16
CA LEU A 19 -5.69 8.14 -7.18
C LEU A 19 -5.47 8.69 -8.60
N GLU A 20 -5.15 9.98 -8.72
CA GLU A 20 -4.74 10.55 -10.00
C GLU A 20 -3.23 10.32 -10.21
N TYR A 21 -2.89 9.51 -11.21
CA TYR A 21 -1.52 9.17 -11.55
C TYR A 21 -1.29 9.41 -13.04
N ALA A 22 -0.27 10.21 -13.38
CA ALA A 22 0.07 10.57 -14.77
C ALA A 22 -1.13 11.14 -15.58
N GLY A 23 -2.05 11.85 -14.92
CA GLY A 23 -3.25 12.44 -15.54
C GLY A 23 -4.38 11.43 -15.81
N GLN A 24 -4.31 10.24 -15.19
CA GLN A 24 -5.35 9.22 -15.25
C GLN A 24 -5.81 8.86 -13.83
N LEU A 25 -7.12 8.66 -13.66
CA LEU A 25 -7.66 8.11 -12.43
C LEU A 25 -7.44 6.60 -12.42
N ILE A 26 -6.64 6.11 -11.49
CA ILE A 26 -6.36 4.69 -11.28
C ILE A 26 -6.93 4.23 -9.94
N PHE A 27 -7.14 2.92 -9.80
CA PHE A 27 -7.47 2.33 -8.50
C PHE A 27 -6.17 1.99 -7.77
N CYS A 28 -5.99 2.57 -6.58
CA CYS A 28 -4.83 2.32 -5.72
C CYS A 28 -5.26 1.48 -4.53
N GLU A 29 -4.49 0.45 -4.22
CA GLU A 29 -4.66 -0.40 -3.04
C GLU A 29 -3.38 -0.36 -2.21
N ALA A 30 -3.50 -0.05 -0.92
CA ALA A 30 -2.43 -0.16 0.06
C ALA A 30 -2.71 -1.36 0.97
N VAL A 31 -1.88 -2.40 0.90
CA VAL A 31 -1.98 -3.63 1.67
C VAL A 31 -1.01 -3.55 2.85
N MET A 32 -1.53 -3.59 4.06
CA MET A 32 -0.71 -3.50 5.27
C MET A 32 0.13 -4.77 5.48
N GLN A 33 1.46 -4.64 5.46
CA GLN A 33 2.39 -5.68 5.86
C GLN A 33 2.88 -5.44 7.31
N GLU A 34 3.81 -6.26 7.79
CA GLU A 34 4.30 -6.18 9.18
C GLU A 34 4.89 -4.81 9.53
N ASN A 35 5.62 -4.16 8.60
CA ASN A 35 6.30 -2.87 8.84
C ASN A 35 6.22 -1.88 7.67
N PHE A 36 5.43 -2.20 6.65
CA PHE A 36 5.32 -1.40 5.43
C PHE A 36 3.97 -1.65 4.78
N TYR A 37 3.66 -0.92 3.72
CA TYR A 37 2.47 -1.09 2.90
C TYR A 37 2.88 -1.42 1.48
N ASP A 38 2.35 -2.52 0.95
CA ASP A 38 2.44 -2.81 -0.47
C ASP A 38 1.42 -1.97 -1.22
N VAL A 39 1.87 -1.22 -2.21
CA VAL A 39 1.05 -0.36 -3.05
C VAL A 39 0.83 -1.04 -4.40
N HIS A 40 -0.43 -1.25 -4.73
CA HIS A 40 -0.88 -1.80 -6.00
C HIS A 40 -1.67 -0.76 -6.78
N PHE A 41 -1.40 -0.65 -8.08
CA PHE A 41 -2.21 0.13 -9.01
C PHE A 41 -2.95 -0.83 -9.94
N ASP A 42 -4.27 -0.75 -9.94
CA ASP A 42 -5.18 -1.62 -10.69
C ASP A 42 -4.89 -3.12 -10.46
N GLY A 43 -4.60 -3.49 -9.20
CA GLY A 43 -4.24 -4.85 -8.76
C GLY A 43 -2.77 -5.23 -8.98
N GLU A 44 -1.98 -4.43 -9.71
CA GLU A 44 -0.57 -4.71 -9.94
C GLU A 44 0.32 -4.05 -8.89
N TRP A 45 1.17 -4.83 -8.21
CA TRP A 45 2.15 -4.28 -7.27
C TRP A 45 3.10 -3.31 -7.97
N LYS A 46 3.26 -2.11 -7.39
CA LYS A 46 4.15 -1.06 -7.92
C LYS A 46 5.27 -0.71 -6.96
N ALA A 47 4.99 -0.55 -5.68
CA ALA A 47 5.97 -0.07 -4.71
C ALA A 47 5.63 -0.55 -3.30
N ALA A 48 6.63 -0.48 -2.42
CA ALA A 48 6.42 -0.61 -0.98
C ALA A 48 6.71 0.74 -0.31
N LEU A 49 5.83 1.14 0.61
CA LEU A 49 5.93 2.39 1.38
C LEU A 49 6.08 2.09 2.87
N ALA A 50 6.95 2.82 3.56
CA ALA A 50 7.08 2.79 5.02
C ALA A 50 7.41 4.18 5.54
N HIS A 51 7.27 4.38 6.84
CA HIS A 51 7.84 5.58 7.47
C HIS A 51 9.38 5.49 7.47
N ASN A 52 10.03 6.59 7.11
CA ASN A 52 11.47 6.77 7.34
C ASN A 52 11.75 7.18 8.81
N ASP A 53 13.02 7.42 9.13
CA ASP A 53 13.46 7.83 10.47
C ASP A 53 12.84 9.16 10.93
N ASP A 54 12.41 10.01 9.98
CA ASP A 54 11.75 11.30 10.22
C ASP A 54 10.22 11.17 10.33
N MET A 55 9.68 9.94 10.36
CA MET A 55 8.25 9.63 10.37
C MET A 55 7.50 10.11 9.11
N GLU A 56 8.20 10.32 8.00
CA GLU A 56 7.63 10.66 6.70
C GLU A 56 7.42 9.40 5.84
N TRP A 57 6.38 9.38 5.03
CA TRP A 57 6.15 8.30 4.09
C TRP A 57 7.24 8.28 3.00
N SER A 58 7.92 7.16 2.89
CA SER A 58 9.01 6.96 1.94
C SER A 58 8.89 5.61 1.24
N GLN A 59 9.33 5.58 -0.01
CA GLN A 59 9.38 4.35 -0.78
C GLN A 59 10.60 3.52 -0.38
N THR A 60 10.37 2.26 -0.03
CA THR A 60 11.41 1.31 0.36
C THR A 60 11.74 0.31 -0.74
N ALA A 61 10.81 0.03 -1.65
CA ALA A 61 11.02 -0.88 -2.78
C ALA A 61 10.12 -0.57 -3.98
N GLY A 62 10.44 -1.18 -5.12
CA GLY A 62 9.63 -1.15 -6.34
C GLY A 62 9.92 0.00 -7.31
N MET A 63 8.94 0.32 -8.14
CA MET A 63 8.99 1.41 -9.12
C MET A 63 9.07 2.76 -8.42
N ILE A 64 9.98 3.64 -8.85
CA ILE A 64 10.10 4.99 -8.29
C ILE A 64 8.81 5.77 -8.57
N LEU A 65 8.05 6.04 -7.52
CA LEU A 65 6.87 6.89 -7.56
C LEU A 65 7.28 8.36 -7.35
N PRO A 66 6.59 9.32 -7.99
CA PRO A 66 6.75 10.74 -7.66
C PRO A 66 6.40 11.00 -6.19
N GLN A 67 7.15 11.87 -5.50
CA GLN A 67 6.92 12.16 -4.08
C GLN A 67 5.47 12.58 -3.79
N ALA A 68 4.85 13.40 -4.65
CA ALA A 68 3.46 13.81 -4.50
C ALA A 68 2.46 12.63 -4.45
N ILE A 69 2.79 11.52 -5.13
CA ILE A 69 1.98 10.30 -5.11
C ILE A 69 2.19 9.53 -3.80
N ILE A 70 3.43 9.46 -3.33
CA ILE A 70 3.78 8.86 -2.03
C ILE A 70 3.06 9.60 -0.90
N ASP A 71 3.07 10.93 -0.93
CA ASP A 71 2.44 11.78 0.07
C ASP A 71 0.91 11.60 0.10
N GLU A 72 0.25 11.54 -1.07
CA GLU A 72 -1.20 11.27 -1.15
C GLU A 72 -1.54 9.88 -0.62
N ILE A 73 -0.79 8.84 -1.01
CA ILE A 73 -1.02 7.47 -0.52
C ILE A 73 -0.84 7.42 0.99
N GLY A 74 0.25 7.99 1.50
CA GLY A 74 0.53 8.08 2.94
C GLY A 74 -0.58 8.80 3.71
N PHE A 75 -1.05 9.94 3.20
CA PHE A 75 -2.18 10.65 3.77
C PHE A 75 -3.45 9.79 3.80
N ARG A 76 -3.75 9.04 2.73
CA ARG A 76 -4.91 8.13 2.68
C ARG A 76 -4.79 6.97 3.68
N ILE A 77 -3.60 6.45 3.90
CA ILE A 77 -3.35 5.45 4.93
C ILE A 77 -3.61 6.07 6.32
N ASP A 78 -3.02 7.23 6.59
CA ASP A 78 -3.10 7.89 7.90
C ASP A 78 -4.54 8.24 8.31
N ILE A 79 -5.40 8.65 7.38
CA ILE A 79 -6.80 8.96 7.70
C ILE A 79 -7.66 7.72 7.99
N ASN A 80 -7.27 6.54 7.48
CA ASN A 80 -8.06 5.30 7.67
C ASN A 80 -7.73 4.58 8.99
N TYR A 81 -6.57 4.87 9.59
CA TYR A 81 -6.14 4.27 10.86
C TYR A 81 -6.15 5.25 12.04
N LYS A 82 -6.63 6.48 11.85
CA LYS A 82 -6.84 7.48 12.92
C LYS A 82 -8.25 7.48 13.48
#